data_AF-A0A920DUM3-F1
#
_entry.id   AF-A0A920DUM3-F1
#
_cell.length_a   1.000
_cell.length_b   1.000
_cell.length_c   1.000
_cell.angle_alpha   90.00
_cell.angle_beta   90.00
_cell.angle_gamma   90.00
#
_symmetry.space_group_name_H-M   'P 1'
#
loop_
_entity.id
_entity.type
_entity.pdbx_description
1 polymer ?
#
loop_
_entity_poly.entity_id
_entity_poly.type
_entity_poly.pdbx_seq_one_letter_code
_entity_poly.pdbx_strand_id
1 'polypeptide(L)' 'MKRKGLNREFYVYIPDGIEDLPSVPLLFGLHGYTSRAIWFLGYSGFQPIADTEKFIVSIRKAQF' A
#
# COMPACT_ATOMS: atom_id res chain seq x y z
N MET A 1 10.17 -8.18 -4.91
CA MET A 1 11.09 -7.69 -5.98
C MET A 1 12.50 -7.56 -5.43
N LYS A 2 13.53 -8.04 -6.15
CA LYS A 2 14.94 -7.88 -5.74
C LYS A 2 15.53 -6.63 -6.41
N ARG A 3 16.15 -5.72 -5.66
CA ARG A 3 16.88 -4.56 -6.20
C ARG A 3 18.12 -4.33 -5.36
N LYS A 4 19.29 -4.21 -6.03
CA LYS A 4 20.60 -4.08 -5.35
C LYS A 4 20.84 -5.20 -4.33
N GLY A 5 20.49 -6.44 -4.68
CA GLY A 5 20.66 -7.59 -3.79
C GLY A 5 19.61 -7.74 -2.69
N LEU A 6 18.82 -6.70 -2.38
CA LEU A 6 17.84 -6.71 -1.30
C LEU A 6 16.46 -7.15 -1.78
N ASN A 7 15.82 -8.01 -0.98
CA ASN A 7 14.42 -8.36 -1.15
C ASN A 7 13.55 -7.22 -0.59
N ARG A 8 12.59 -6.77 -1.39
CA ARG A 8 11.57 -5.81 -0.94
C ARG A 8 10.20 -6.44 -0.96
N GLU A 9 9.50 -6.25 0.14
CA GLU A 9 8.15 -6.71 0.43
C GLU A 9 7.23 -5.49 0.59
N PHE A 10 5.97 -5.68 0.24
CA PHE A 10 4.93 -4.66 0.32
C PHE A 10 3.66 -5.29 0.89
N TYR A 11 2.92 -4.53 1.69
CA TYR A 11 1.51 -4.81 1.93
C TYR A 11 0.71 -4.10 0.84
N VAL A 12 -0.27 -4.79 0.27
CA VAL A 12 -1.14 -4.26 -0.78
C VAL A 12 -2.58 -4.40 -0.31
N TYR A 13 -3.31 -3.28 -0.32
CA TYR A 13 -4.76 -3.25 -0.15
C TYR A 13 -5.39 -3.02 -1.52
N ILE A 14 -6.31 -3.91 -1.90
CA ILE A 14 -7.04 -3.88 -3.16
C ILE A 14 -8.51 -3.69 -2.80
N PRO A 15 -9.14 -2.54 -3.11
CA PRO A 15 -10.55 -2.33 -2.86
C PRO A 15 -11.41 -3.11 -3.86
N ASP A 16 -12.63 -3.45 -3.48
CA ASP A 16 -13.59 -4.12 -4.36
C ASP A 16 -14.08 -3.19 -5.49
N GLY A 17 -14.46 -3.78 -6.63
CA GLY A 17 -15.11 -3.07 -7.75
C GLY A 17 -14.14 -2.25 -8.59
N ILE A 18 -12.89 -2.66 -8.68
CA ILE A 18 -11.86 -2.05 -9.54
C ILE A 18 -11.55 -2.91 -10.78
N GLU A 19 -12.06 -4.14 -10.84
CA GLU A 19 -11.75 -5.14 -11.86
C GLU A 19 -12.20 -4.71 -13.26
N ASP A 20 -13.29 -3.95 -13.33
CA ASP A 20 -13.88 -3.46 -14.58
C ASP A 20 -13.34 -2.07 -14.99
N LEU A 21 -12.45 -1.48 -14.19
CA LEU A 21 -11.90 -0.16 -14.48
C LEU A 21 -10.75 -0.25 -15.49
N PRO A 22 -10.72 0.62 -16.52
CA PRO A 22 -9.65 0.61 -17.52
C PRO A 22 -8.29 1.06 -16.96
N SER A 23 -8.28 1.77 -15.82
CA SER A 23 -7.08 2.21 -15.11
C SER A 23 -7.40 2.45 -13.64
N VAL A 24 -6.51 2.02 -12.75
CA VAL A 24 -6.70 2.13 -11.29
C VAL A 24 -5.50 2.91 -10.70
N PRO A 25 -5.73 4.04 -10.01
CA PRO A 25 -4.66 4.77 -9.35
C PRO A 25 -3.97 3.93 -8.27
N LEU A 26 -2.67 4.21 -8.06
CA LEU A 26 -1.87 3.55 -7.03
C LEU A 26 -1.30 4.59 -6.06
N LEU A 27 -1.62 4.44 -4.78
CA LEU A 27 -1.04 5.22 -3.69
C LEU A 27 0.11 4.45 -3.04
N PHE A 28 1.30 5.07 -2.95
CA PHE A 28 2.44 4.52 -2.22
C PHE A 28 2.53 5.09 -0.80
N GLY A 29 2.34 4.23 0.19
CA GLY A 29 2.50 4.55 1.60
C GLY A 29 3.91 4.30 2.10
N LEU A 30 4.51 5.31 2.74
CA LEU A 30 5.85 5.24 3.35
C LEU A 30 5.75 5.64 4.82
N HIS A 31 5.97 4.69 5.71
CA HIS A 31 5.96 4.97 7.14
C HIS A 31 7.27 5.60 7.61
N GLY A 32 7.22 6.33 8.72
CA GLY A 32 8.39 6.95 9.34
C GLY A 32 9.39 5.95 9.93
N TYR A 33 10.54 6.47 10.35
CA TYR A 33 11.54 5.75 11.13
C TYR A 33 10.88 5.15 12.38
N THR A 34 11.34 3.96 12.80
CA THR A 34 10.79 3.12 13.90
C THR A 34 9.34 2.61 13.77
N SER A 35 8.55 3.08 12.81
CA SER A 35 7.20 2.57 12.54
C SER A 35 7.23 1.28 11.71
N ARG A 36 6.08 0.62 11.57
CA ARG A 36 5.88 -0.60 10.78
C ARG A 36 4.81 -0.37 9.73
N ALA A 37 5.01 -0.96 8.56
CA ALA A 37 4.06 -0.87 7.44
C ALA A 37 2.63 -1.30 7.82
N ILE A 38 2.49 -2.35 8.64
CA ILE A 38 1.18 -2.82 9.10
C ILE A 38 0.48 -1.83 10.04
N TRP A 39 1.24 -1.11 10.88
CA TRP A 39 0.68 -0.06 11.74
C TRP A 39 0.27 1.14 10.91
N PHE A 40 1.13 1.58 9.98
CA PHE A 40 0.82 2.66 9.05
C PHE A 40 -0.43 2.36 8.22
N LEU A 41 -0.60 1.13 7.75
CA LEU A 41 -1.84 0.71 7.09
C LEU A 41 -3.06 1.00 7.96
N GLY A 42 -3.04 0.56 9.23
CA GLY A 42 -4.16 0.71 10.15
C GLY A 42 -4.48 2.17 10.53
N TYR A 43 -3.47 2.99 10.87
CA TYR A 43 -3.74 4.37 11.32
C TYR A 43 -3.82 5.41 10.20
N SER A 44 -3.39 5.08 8.98
CA SER A 44 -3.44 6.04 7.85
C SER A 44 -4.85 6.38 7.39
N GLY A 45 -5.82 5.48 7.64
CA GLY A 45 -7.20 5.65 7.19
C GLY A 45 -7.38 5.55 5.67
N PHE A 46 -6.39 5.05 4.92
CA PHE A 46 -6.49 5.00 3.45
C PHE A 46 -7.46 3.96 2.92
N GLN A 47 -7.73 2.87 3.65
CA GLN A 47 -8.61 1.78 3.20
C GLN A 47 -10.05 2.24 2.87
N PRO A 48 -10.79 2.93 3.77
CA PRO A 48 -12.14 3.39 3.44
C PRO A 48 -12.17 4.42 2.29
N ILE A 49 -11.10 5.20 2.12
CA ILE A 49 -11.00 6.14 1.00
C ILE A 49 -10.73 5.37 -0.30
N ALA A 50 -9.87 4.35 -0.27
CA ALA A 50 -9.62 3.46 -1.40
C ALA A 50 -10.89 2.72 -1.85
N ASP A 51 -11.73 2.31 -0.91
CA ASP A 51 -13.03 1.69 -1.20
C ASP A 51 -13.99 2.65 -1.92
N THR A 52 -13.96 3.93 -1.55
CA THR A 52 -14.84 4.97 -2.10
C THR A 52 -14.35 5.49 -3.44
N GLU A 53 -13.06 5.82 -3.53
CA GLU A 53 -12.43 6.52 -4.66
C GLU A 53 -11.73 5.58 -5.65
N LYS A 54 -11.75 4.28 -5.39
CA LYS A 54 -11.26 3.21 -6.29
C LYS A 54 -9.78 3.34 -6.64
N PHE A 55 -8.92 3.26 -5.62
CA PHE A 55 -7.46 3.19 -5.81
C PHE A 55 -6.80 2.11 -4.96
N ILE A 56 -5.68 1.57 -5.43
CA ILE A 56 -4.88 0.57 -4.70
C ILE A 56 -3.95 1.28 -3.71
N VAL A 57 -3.73 0.69 -2.54
CA VAL A 57 -2.72 1.16 -1.58
C VAL A 57 -1.59 0.15 -1.50
N SER A 58 -0.35 0.59 -1.76
CA SER A 58 0.86 -0.22 -1.58
C SER A 58 1.76 0.41 -0.53
N ILE A 59 2.04 -0.31 0.56
CA ILE A 59 2.89 0.17 1.65
C ILE A 59 4.17 -0.66 1.68
N ARG A 60 5.30 0.04 1.60
CA ARG A 60 6.61 -0.61 1.69
C ARG A 60 6.82 -1.14 3.11
N LYS A 61 7.14 -2.44 3.24
CA LYS A 61 7.69 -3.01 4.48
C LYS A 61 9.18 -2.67 4.54
N ALA A 62 9.57 -1.81 5.48
CA ALA A 62 10.98 -1.63 5.82
C ALA A 62 11.46 -2.82 6.66
N GLN A 63 12.63 -3.35 6.31
CA GLN A 63 13.37 -4.28 7.16
C GLN A 63 14.33 -3.42 7.99
N PHE A 64 14.26 -3.53 9.31
CA PHE A 64 15.19 -2.92 10.25
C PHE A 64 15.93 -4.03 10.98
#